data_AF-A0A2T4UJH2-F1
#
_entry.id   AF-A0A2T4UJH2-F1
#
_cell.length_a   1.000
_cell.length_b   1.000
_cell.length_c   1.000
_cell.angle_alpha   90.00
_cell.angle_beta   90.00
_cell.angle_gamma   90.00
#
_symmetry.space_group_name_H-M   'P 1'
#
loop_
_entity.id
_entity.type
_entity.pdbx_description
1 polymer ?
#
loop_
_entity_poly.entity_id
_entity_poly.type
_entity_poly.pdbx_seq_one_letter_code
_entity_poly.pdbx_strand_id
1 'polypeptide(L)'
;MRFTDLLRTTVLLSAAAATALALVTLGAATSEQDENIVWVSAGWWILASLIGAWLGRHEDASPAIGRLLADSKAATMMPEQRPGAIVVNRLWPLIFSTVAAGGMAVLAPQVPAVAAGFTLIWALSWRRQHLAVRAIEERDGVTFHVDPTSPLRAIRLVRTPGFRRERRIS
;
A
#
# COMPACT_ATOMS: atom_id res chain seq x y z
N MET A 1 4.90 6.15 13.92
CA MET A 1 5.07 5.00 13.00
C MET A 1 6.10 5.36 11.94
N ARG A 2 6.98 4.43 11.55
CA ARG A 2 7.95 4.69 10.47
C ARG A 2 7.24 4.76 9.12
N PHE A 3 7.77 5.56 8.20
CA PHE A 3 7.19 5.69 6.86
C PHE A 3 7.33 4.40 6.05
N THR A 4 8.45 3.67 6.20
CA THR A 4 8.66 2.34 5.61
C THR A 4 7.58 1.34 6.04
N ASP A 5 7.18 1.38 7.31
CA ASP A 5 6.15 0.50 7.84
C ASP A 5 4.79 0.85 7.22
N LEU A 6 4.48 2.13 7.07
CA LEU A 6 3.22 2.57 6.44
C LEU A 6 3.15 2.11 4.98
N LEU A 7 4.24 2.24 4.22
CA LEU A 7 4.32 1.76 2.84
C LEU A 7 4.13 0.24 2.77
N ARG A 8 4.81 -0.52 3.65
CA ARG A 8 4.64 -1.97 3.74
C ARG A 8 3.20 -2.35 4.11
N THR A 9 2.61 -1.71 5.11
CA THR A 9 1.21 -1.94 5.50
C THR A 9 0.27 -1.65 4.33
N THR A 10 0.49 -0.58 3.57
CA THR A 10 -0.34 -0.24 2.40
C THR A 10 -0.30 -1.35 1.34
N VAL A 11 0.88 -1.87 1.03
CA VAL A 11 1.06 -2.98 0.06
C VAL A 11 0.36 -4.23 0.56
N LEU A 12 0.57 -4.61 1.84
CA LEU A 12 -0.06 -5.79 2.43
C LEU A 12 -1.58 -5.67 2.49
N LEU A 13 -2.11 -4.49 2.84
CA LEU A 13 -3.55 -4.25 2.90
C LEU A 13 -4.18 -4.30 1.50
N SER A 14 -3.48 -3.76 0.49
CA SER A 14 -3.93 -3.80 -0.90
C SER A 14 -3.96 -5.23 -1.44
N ALA A 15 -2.93 -6.02 -1.13
CA ALA A 15 -2.91 -7.45 -1.47
C ALA A 15 -4.02 -8.22 -0.75
N ALA A 16 -4.26 -7.95 0.54
CA ALA A 16 -5.36 -8.57 1.27
C ALA A 16 -6.73 -8.19 0.69
N ALA A 17 -6.92 -6.92 0.32
CA ALA A 17 -8.13 -6.44 -0.35
C ALA A 17 -8.35 -7.12 -1.70
N ALA A 18 -7.30 -7.26 -2.51
CA ALA A 18 -7.35 -8.02 -3.75
C ALA A 18 -7.82 -9.46 -3.53
N THR A 19 -7.23 -10.15 -2.56
CA THR A 19 -7.62 -11.52 -2.22
C THR A 19 -9.07 -11.61 -1.74
N ALA A 20 -9.50 -10.70 -0.86
CA ALA A 20 -10.87 -10.69 -0.35
C ALA A 20 -11.89 -10.46 -1.49
N LEU A 21 -11.62 -9.51 -2.39
CA LEU A 21 -12.48 -9.24 -3.54
C LEU A 21 -12.51 -10.41 -4.52
N ALA A 22 -11.38 -11.08 -4.75
CA ALA A 22 -11.33 -12.28 -5.57
C ALA A 22 -12.18 -13.42 -4.97
N LEU A 23 -12.13 -13.62 -3.66
CA LEU A 23 -12.99 -14.60 -2.98
C LEU A 23 -14.48 -14.26 -3.13
N VAL A 24 -14.83 -12.97 -3.02
CA VAL A 24 -16.22 -12.50 -3.25
C VAL A 24 -16.66 -12.76 -4.69
N THR A 25 -15.80 -12.47 -5.68
CA THR A 25 -16.07 -12.79 -7.09
C THR A 25 -16.33 -14.27 -7.30
N LEU A 26 -15.48 -15.14 -6.75
CA LEU A 26 -15.62 -16.59 -6.89
C LEU A 26 -16.91 -17.10 -6.22
N GLY A 27 -17.24 -16.57 -5.04
CA GLY A 27 -18.48 -16.90 -4.34
C GLY A 27 -19.72 -16.52 -5.15
N ALA A 28 -19.74 -15.31 -5.72
CA ALA A 28 -20.83 -14.83 -6.57
C ALA A 28 -20.96 -15.63 -7.87
N ALA A 29 -19.85 -15.88 -8.58
CA ALA A 29 -19.84 -16.68 -9.80
C ALA A 29 -20.32 -18.13 -9.56
N THR A 30 -19.95 -18.72 -8.41
CA THR A 30 -20.41 -20.06 -8.03
C THR A 30 -21.93 -20.08 -7.78
N SER A 31 -22.48 -19.03 -7.15
CA SER A 31 -23.92 -18.96 -6.92
C SER A 31 -24.75 -18.79 -8.19
N GLU A 32 -24.19 -18.14 -9.21
CA GLU A 32 -24.87 -17.88 -10.49
C GLU A 32 -24.59 -18.93 -11.57
N GLN A 33 -23.69 -19.90 -11.30
CA GLN A 33 -23.17 -20.87 -12.27
C GLN A 33 -22.58 -20.19 -13.53
N ASP A 34 -22.03 -18.98 -13.37
CA ASP A 34 -21.46 -18.21 -14.47
C ASP A 34 -19.95 -18.47 -14.59
N GLU A 35 -19.61 -19.47 -15.40
CA GLU A 35 -18.21 -19.82 -15.71
C GLU A 35 -17.49 -18.71 -16.50
N ASN A 36 -18.20 -17.88 -17.27
CA ASN A 36 -17.57 -16.84 -18.08
C ASN A 36 -16.95 -15.78 -17.18
N ILE A 37 -17.62 -15.40 -16.09
CA ILE A 37 -17.08 -14.44 -15.12
C ILE A 37 -15.76 -14.95 -14.55
N VAL A 38 -15.64 -16.25 -14.27
CA VAL A 38 -14.41 -16.84 -13.72
C VAL A 38 -13.25 -16.70 -14.71
N TRP A 39 -13.46 -17.08 -15.98
CA TRP A 39 -12.41 -17.02 -17.00
C TRP A 39 -11.97 -15.59 -17.32
N VAL A 40 -12.93 -14.67 -17.44
CA VAL A 40 -12.65 -13.24 -17.69
C VAL A 40 -11.90 -12.64 -16.50
N SER A 41 -12.32 -12.95 -15.27
CA SER A 41 -11.65 -12.48 -14.05
C SER A 41 -10.23 -13.01 -13.93
N ALA A 42 -10.03 -14.31 -14.20
CA ALA A 42 -8.70 -14.92 -14.20
C ALA A 42 -7.77 -14.25 -15.22
N GLY A 43 -8.25 -14.03 -16.45
CA GLY A 43 -7.50 -13.31 -17.48
C GLY A 43 -7.13 -11.89 -17.05
N TRP A 44 -8.09 -11.16 -16.47
CA TRP A 44 -7.85 -9.82 -15.94
C TRP A 44 -6.83 -9.80 -14.80
N TRP A 45 -6.91 -10.74 -13.85
CA TRP A 45 -5.98 -10.79 -12.71
C TRP A 45 -4.56 -11.16 -13.13
N ILE A 46 -4.40 -12.04 -14.12
CA ILE A 46 -3.09 -12.33 -14.72
C ILE A 46 -2.52 -11.06 -15.36
N LEU A 47 -3.31 -10.38 -16.20
CA LEU A 47 -2.88 -9.15 -16.86
C LEU A 47 -2.51 -8.06 -15.84
N ALA A 48 -3.36 -7.84 -14.85
CA ALA A 48 -3.15 -6.92 -13.73
C ALA A 48 -1.85 -7.24 -12.97
N SER A 49 -1.60 -8.53 -12.72
CA SER A 49 -0.39 -8.98 -12.03
C SER A 49 0.87 -8.70 -12.86
N LEU A 50 0.83 -8.93 -14.17
CA LEU A 50 1.93 -8.62 -15.08
C LEU A 50 2.20 -7.11 -15.14
N ILE A 51 1.15 -6.30 -15.28
CA ILE A 51 1.26 -4.83 -15.31
C ILE A 51 1.85 -4.32 -13.99
N GLY A 52 1.31 -4.75 -12.85
CA GLY A 52 1.78 -4.35 -11.53
C GLY A 52 3.23 -4.80 -11.27
N ALA A 53 3.57 -6.03 -11.69
CA ALA A 53 4.92 -6.55 -11.62
C ALA A 53 5.90 -5.69 -12.42
N TRP A 54 5.53 -5.35 -13.66
CA TRP A 54 6.33 -4.54 -14.58
C TRP A 54 6.49 -3.09 -14.11
N LEU A 55 5.42 -2.44 -13.63
CA LEU A 55 5.49 -1.08 -13.09
C LEU A 55 6.38 -1.00 -11.83
N GLY A 56 6.24 -1.98 -10.94
CA GLY A 56 7.01 -2.03 -9.69
C GLY A 56 8.42 -2.62 -9.83
N ARG A 57 8.96 -2.74 -11.04
CA ARG A 57 10.33 -3.24 -11.28
C ARG A 57 11.41 -2.23 -10.90
N HIS A 58 11.08 -0.94 -10.91
CA HIS A 58 12.02 0.13 -10.56
C HIS A 58 12.33 0.13 -9.06
N GLU A 59 13.61 0.28 -8.74
CA GLU A 59 14.14 0.25 -7.37
C GLU A 59 14.16 1.65 -6.73
N ASP A 60 13.95 2.69 -7.54
CA ASP A 60 13.94 4.07 -7.08
C ASP A 60 12.62 4.43 -6.40
N ALA A 61 12.73 5.30 -5.40
CA ALA A 61 11.58 5.94 -4.81
C ALA A 61 10.86 6.77 -5.87
N SER A 62 9.52 6.67 -5.93
CA SER A 62 8.74 7.45 -6.90
C SER A 62 8.99 8.96 -6.72
N PRO A 63 8.87 9.78 -7.79
CA PRO A 63 9.07 11.24 -7.68
C PRO A 63 8.18 11.92 -6.63
N ALA A 64 6.99 11.36 -6.36
CA ALA A 64 6.12 11.84 -5.29
C ALA A 64 6.71 11.54 -3.90
N ILE A 65 7.25 10.34 -3.68
CA ILE A 65 7.91 9.97 -2.43
C ILE A 65 9.20 10.77 -2.26
N GLY A 66 9.99 10.95 -3.31
CA GLY A 66 11.22 11.76 -3.27
C GLY A 66 10.94 13.19 -2.79
N ARG A 67 9.90 13.85 -3.31
CA ARG A 67 9.46 15.17 -2.84
C ARG A 67 9.01 15.14 -1.38
N LEU A 68 8.23 14.14 -0.99
CA LEU A 68 7.77 13.99 0.38
C LEU A 68 8.92 13.80 1.39
N LEU A 69 9.97 13.08 1.00
CA LEU A 69 11.20 12.94 1.80
C LEU A 69 11.98 14.26 1.88
N ALA A 70 12.09 14.98 0.77
CA ALA A 70 12.77 16.28 0.72
C ALA A 70 12.09 17.34 1.62
N ASP A 71 10.75 17.33 1.67
CA ASP A 71 9.95 18.23 2.51
C ASP A 71 9.94 17.85 4.01
N SER A 72 10.66 16.80 4.40
CA SER A 72 10.66 16.31 5.77
C SER A 72 11.34 17.28 6.74
N LYS A 73 10.69 17.54 7.88
CA LYS A 73 11.21 18.45 8.92
C LYS A 73 12.08 17.70 9.91
N ALA A 74 13.21 18.30 10.32
CA ALA A 74 14.02 17.77 11.40
C ALA A 74 13.27 17.86 12.74
N ALA A 75 13.20 16.76 13.49
CA ALA A 75 12.76 16.78 14.88
C ALA A 75 13.84 16.32 15.83
N THR A 76 13.90 16.98 16.99
CA THR A 76 14.81 16.68 18.10
C THR A 76 14.16 15.81 19.17
N MET A 77 12.84 15.60 19.10
CA MET A 77 12.08 14.71 19.98
C MET A 77 11.42 13.60 19.17
N MET A 78 11.23 12.44 19.82
CA MET A 78 10.56 11.30 19.22
C MET A 78 9.08 11.61 18.97
N PRO A 79 8.57 11.48 17.73
CA PRO A 79 7.18 11.81 17.40
C PRO A 79 6.16 10.93 18.14
N GLU A 80 4.98 11.48 18.42
CA GLU A 80 3.90 10.77 19.10
C GLU A 80 3.47 9.51 18.31
N GLN A 81 3.36 8.39 19.03
CA GLN A 81 3.09 7.09 18.43
C GLN A 81 1.58 6.81 18.38
N ARG A 82 0.93 7.18 17.27
CA ARG A 82 -0.46 6.78 16.98
C ARG A 82 -0.56 5.94 15.71
N PRO A 83 0.07 4.75 15.65
CA PRO A 83 0.17 3.95 14.43
C PRO A 83 -1.21 3.55 13.88
N GLY A 84 -2.12 3.08 14.74
CA GLY A 84 -3.46 2.67 14.32
C GLY A 84 -4.26 3.81 13.68
N ALA A 85 -4.27 4.99 14.31
CA ALA A 85 -4.95 6.17 13.77
C ALA A 85 -4.33 6.63 12.44
N ILE A 86 -3.00 6.56 12.28
CA ILE A 86 -2.33 6.89 11.02
C ILE A 86 -2.76 5.93 9.92
N VAL A 87 -2.75 4.61 10.18
CA VAL A 87 -3.16 3.61 9.19
C VAL A 87 -4.61 3.81 8.78
N VAL A 88 -5.54 3.98 9.73
CA VAL A 88 -6.96 4.21 9.43
C VAL A 88 -7.15 5.52 8.66
N ASN A 89 -6.59 6.64 9.13
CA ASN A 89 -6.75 7.94 8.48
C ASN A 89 -6.14 8.00 7.07
N ARG A 90 -5.18 7.13 6.75
CA ARG A 90 -4.51 7.12 5.44
C ARG A 90 -5.05 6.07 4.50
N LEU A 91 -5.49 4.93 5.01
CA LEU A 91 -5.99 3.81 4.22
C LEU A 91 -7.51 3.69 4.23
N TRP A 92 -8.25 4.60 4.88
CA TRP A 92 -9.71 4.62 4.81
C TRP A 92 -10.26 4.61 3.37
N PRO A 93 -9.67 5.28 2.35
CA PRO A 93 -10.23 5.24 1.00
C PRO A 93 -10.16 3.83 0.41
N LEU A 94 -9.07 3.11 0.69
CA LEU A 94 -8.87 1.73 0.26
C LEU A 94 -9.85 0.79 0.96
N ILE A 95 -10.02 0.94 2.27
CA ILE A 95 -10.98 0.13 3.04
C ILE A 95 -12.39 0.38 2.53
N PHE A 96 -12.77 1.66 2.39
CA PHE A 96 -14.08 2.07 1.88
C PHE A 96 -14.32 1.52 0.47
N SER A 97 -13.38 1.69 -0.46
CA SER A 97 -13.52 1.19 -1.83
C SER A 97 -13.62 -0.33 -1.88
N THR A 98 -12.88 -1.04 -1.04
CA THR A 98 -12.92 -2.51 -0.97
C THR A 98 -14.27 -3.00 -0.46
N VAL A 99 -14.78 -2.40 0.61
CA VAL A 99 -16.08 -2.76 1.18
C VAL A 99 -17.22 -2.42 0.19
N ALA A 100 -17.16 -1.25 -0.44
CA ALA A 100 -18.14 -0.84 -1.44
C ALA A 100 -18.14 -1.79 -2.65
N ALA A 101 -16.96 -2.12 -3.19
CA ALA A 101 -16.85 -3.05 -4.31
C ALA A 101 -17.32 -4.45 -3.94
N GLY A 102 -16.99 -4.94 -2.75
CA GLY A 102 -17.47 -6.24 -2.24
C GLY A 102 -18.99 -6.26 -2.05
N GLY A 103 -19.57 -5.19 -1.52
CA GLY A 103 -21.03 -5.07 -1.37
C GLY A 103 -21.77 -5.02 -2.71
N MET A 104 -21.15 -4.43 -3.74
CA MET A 104 -21.69 -4.40 -5.09
C MET A 104 -21.77 -5.79 -5.76
N ALA A 105 -21.13 -6.82 -5.21
CA ALA A 105 -21.18 -8.18 -5.74
C ALA A 105 -22.61 -8.71 -5.92
N VAL A 106 -23.54 -8.31 -5.04
CA VAL A 106 -24.94 -8.77 -5.07
C VAL A 106 -25.70 -8.23 -6.28
N LEU A 107 -25.30 -7.06 -6.80
CA LEU A 107 -25.97 -6.39 -7.93
C LEU A 107 -25.19 -6.57 -9.23
N ALA A 108 -23.86 -6.66 -9.13
CA ALA A 108 -22.95 -6.77 -10.25
C ALA A 108 -21.71 -7.58 -9.83
N PRO A 109 -21.75 -8.93 -9.98
CA PRO A 109 -20.66 -9.83 -9.60
C PRO A 109 -19.30 -9.51 -10.24
N GLN A 110 -19.33 -8.81 -11.37
CA GLN A 110 -18.17 -8.34 -12.13
C GLN A 110 -17.41 -7.20 -11.42
N VAL A 111 -18.08 -6.39 -10.59
CA VAL A 111 -17.47 -5.22 -9.92
C VAL A 111 -16.34 -5.61 -8.96
N PRO A 112 -16.53 -6.57 -8.03
CA PRO A 112 -15.44 -7.06 -7.20
C PRO A 112 -14.26 -7.61 -8.02
N ALA A 113 -14.53 -8.25 -9.16
CA ALA A 113 -13.49 -8.86 -10.00
C ALA A 113 -12.57 -7.79 -10.60
N VAL A 114 -13.17 -6.74 -11.15
CA VAL A 114 -12.45 -5.58 -11.70
C VAL A 114 -11.67 -4.87 -10.60
N ALA A 115 -12.31 -4.62 -9.45
CA ALA A 115 -11.68 -3.97 -8.30
C ALA A 115 -10.49 -4.75 -7.75
N ALA A 116 -10.58 -6.10 -7.70
CA ALA A 116 -9.48 -6.98 -7.32
C ALA A 116 -8.25 -6.81 -8.23
N GLY A 117 -8.45 -6.69 -9.55
CA GLY A 117 -7.33 -6.45 -10.47
C GLY A 117 -6.64 -5.10 -10.23
N PHE A 118 -7.40 -4.03 -9.97
CA PHE A 118 -6.79 -2.73 -9.66
C PHE A 118 -6.01 -2.73 -8.34
N THR A 119 -6.53 -3.40 -7.31
CA THR A 119 -5.81 -3.55 -6.04
C THR A 119 -4.55 -4.41 -6.18
N LEU A 120 -4.55 -5.43 -7.07
CA LEU A 120 -3.35 -6.18 -7.45
C LEU A 120 -2.30 -5.29 -8.14
N ILE A 121 -2.70 -4.49 -9.14
CA ILE A 121 -1.80 -3.56 -9.84
C ILE A 121 -1.15 -2.62 -8.82
N TRP A 122 -1.96 -2.05 -7.92
CA TRP A 122 -1.47 -1.13 -6.89
C TRP A 122 -0.49 -1.81 -5.93
N ALA A 123 -0.87 -2.96 -5.39
CA ALA A 123 -0.03 -3.72 -4.46
C ALA A 123 1.33 -4.06 -5.07
N LEU A 124 1.33 -4.55 -6.31
CA LEU A 124 2.56 -4.97 -6.99
C LEU A 124 3.39 -3.78 -7.45
N SER A 125 2.77 -2.72 -7.98
CA SER A 125 3.51 -1.55 -8.45
C SER A 125 4.26 -0.85 -7.31
N TRP A 126 3.72 -0.85 -6.10
CA TRP A 126 4.35 -0.21 -4.93
C TRP A 126 5.18 -1.16 -4.07
N ARG A 127 5.29 -2.45 -4.43
CA ARG A 127 5.93 -3.48 -3.60
C ARG A 127 7.38 -3.18 -3.22
N ARG A 128 8.12 -2.40 -4.02
CA ARG A 128 9.54 -2.05 -3.76
C ARG A 128 9.75 -0.70 -3.09
N GLN A 129 8.73 0.15 -2.98
CA GLN A 129 8.89 1.53 -2.50
C GLN A 129 9.41 1.60 -1.05
N HIS A 130 9.00 0.66 -0.19
CA HIS A 130 9.49 0.59 1.18
C HIS A 130 10.98 0.22 1.26
N LEU A 131 11.50 -0.59 0.33
CA LEU A 131 12.92 -0.93 0.24
C LEU A 131 13.73 0.26 -0.27
N ALA A 132 13.21 0.99 -1.26
CA ALA A 132 13.83 2.20 -1.79
C ALA A 132 14.02 3.28 -0.70
N VAL A 133 12.96 3.56 0.08
CA VAL A 133 13.04 4.50 1.20
C VAL A 133 14.02 4.02 2.26
N ARG A 134 14.01 2.72 2.57
CA ARG A 134 14.96 2.15 3.54
C ARG A 134 16.41 2.29 3.09
N ALA A 135 16.71 2.11 1.80
CA ALA A 135 18.04 2.34 1.26
C ALA A 135 18.48 3.81 1.41
N ILE A 136 17.56 4.77 1.24
CA ILE A 136 17.81 6.19 1.49
C ILE A 136 18.06 6.45 2.99
N GLU A 137 17.25 5.88 3.88
CA GLU A 137 17.44 5.96 5.33
C GLU A 137 18.81 5.43 5.76
N GLU A 138 19.22 4.27 5.22
CA GLU A 138 20.52 3.63 5.51
C GLU A 138 21.69 4.44 4.95
N ARG A 139 21.55 5.02 3.75
CA ARG A 139 22.57 5.89 3.13
C ARG A 139 22.75 7.21 3.88
N ASP A 140 21.66 7.85 4.25
CA ASP A 140 21.66 9.20 4.81
C ASP A 140 21.73 9.18 6.36
N GLY A 141 21.64 8.01 6.98
CA GLY A 141 21.70 7.84 8.43
C GLY A 141 20.53 8.47 9.17
N VAL A 142 19.36 8.55 8.52
CA VAL A 142 18.14 9.16 9.04
C VAL A 142 17.01 8.14 9.09
N THR A 143 16.00 8.43 9.90
CA THR A 143 14.75 7.66 9.94
C THR A 143 13.56 8.59 9.72
N PHE A 144 12.67 8.21 8.81
CA PHE A 144 11.47 8.99 8.49
C PHE A 144 10.27 8.46 9.26
N HIS A 145 9.65 9.35 10.02
CA HIS A 145 8.44 9.09 10.79
C HIS A 145 7.27 9.89 10.22
N VAL A 146 6.09 9.28 10.24
CA VAL A 146 4.86 9.95 9.78
C VAL A 146 4.33 10.84 10.89
N ASP A 147 4.10 12.11 10.55
CA ASP A 147 3.49 13.10 11.45
C ASP A 147 1.97 12.90 11.53
N PRO A 148 1.38 12.74 12.73
CA PRO A 148 -0.06 12.63 12.90
C PRO A 148 -0.78 13.85 12.30
N THR A 149 -1.52 13.62 11.24
CA THR A 149 -2.19 14.66 10.46
C THR A 149 -3.63 14.23 10.20
N SER A 150 -4.53 15.21 10.03
CA SER A 150 -5.95 14.96 9.71
C SER A 150 -6.09 14.11 8.43
N PRO A 151 -7.13 13.25 8.31
CA PRO A 151 -7.34 12.37 7.15
C PRO A 151 -7.28 13.07 5.79
N LEU A 152 -7.76 14.32 5.72
CA LEU A 152 -7.86 15.10 4.49
C LEU A 152 -6.60 15.93 4.18
N ARG A 153 -5.68 16.08 5.13
CA ARG A 153 -4.43 16.82 4.91
C ARG A 153 -3.39 15.92 4.26
N ALA A 154 -2.54 16.48 3.40
CA ALA A 154 -1.39 15.76 2.86
C ALA A 154 -0.53 15.14 3.98
N ILE A 155 0.02 13.96 3.70
CA ILE A 155 0.96 13.29 4.60
C ILE A 155 2.19 14.17 4.79
N ARG A 156 2.72 14.23 6.02
CA ARG A 156 3.95 14.94 6.34
C ARG A 156 4.90 13.99 7.05
N LEU A 157 6.19 14.17 6.77
CA LEU A 157 7.24 13.37 7.34
C LEU A 157 8.13 14.21 8.25
N VAL A 158 8.60 13.55 9.30
CA VAL A 158 9.57 14.06 10.24
C VAL A 158 10.80 13.18 10.15
N ARG A 159 11.97 13.81 9.97
CA ARG A 159 13.27 13.13 9.96
C ARG A 159 13.88 13.19 11.35
N THR A 160 14.28 12.03 11.87
CA THR A 160 15.02 11.90 13.12
C THR A 160 16.38 11.26 12.83
N PRO A 161 17.45 11.64 13.56
CA PRO A 161 18.74 10.97 13.42
C PRO A 161 18.58 9.46 13.59
N GLY A 162 19.11 8.68 12.66
CA GLY A 162 19.16 7.24 12.81
C GLY A 162 20.09 6.90 13.98
N PHE A 163 19.70 5.95 14.84
CA PHE A 163 20.62 5.40 15.81
C PHE A 163 21.78 4.75 15.05
N ARG A 164 22.95 5.39 15.05
CA ARG A 164 24.19 4.81 14.54
C ARG A 164 24.42 3.54 15.34
N ARG A 165 24.22 2.36 14.72
CA ARG A 165 24.67 1.10 15.32
C ARG A 165 26.19 1.17 15.36
N GLU A 166 26.75 1.62 16.47
CA GLU A 166 28.16 1.39 16.75
C GLU A 166 28.38 -0.12 16.67
N ARG A 167 29.06 -0.58 15.62
CA ARG A 167 29.66 -1.91 15.60
C ARG A 167 30.66 -1.91 16.73
N ARG A 168 30.29 -2.53 17.85
CA ARG A 168 31.21 -2.87 18.92
C ARG A 168 32.19 -3.89 18.32
N ILE A 169 33.36 -3.41 17.91
CA ILE A 169 34.50 -4.24 17.56
C ILE A 169 34.96 -4.86 18.89
N SER A 170 34.82 -6.17 19.04
CA SER A 170 35.46 -6.95 20.10
C SER A 170 36.80 -7.49 19.60
#